data_AF-A0A388Q3S7-F1
#
_entry.id   AF-A0A388Q3S7-F1
#
_cell.length_a   1.000
_cell.length_b   1.000
_cell.length_c   1.000
_cell.angle_alpha   90.00
_cell.angle_beta   90.00
_cell.angle_gamma   90.00
#
_symmetry.space_group_name_H-M   'P 1'
#
loop_
_entity.id
_entity.type
_entity.pdbx_description
1 polymer ?
#
loop_
_entity_poly.entity_id
_entity_poly.type
_entity_poly.pdbx_seq_one_letter_code
_entity_poly.pdbx_strand_id
1 'polypeptide(L)'
;MSENTNLQQQLLEAGVHFGHLRKKWNPKMLPYIFAEKKGIHIIDLNKTVEGLTEAAAAMKQIAKSGKKILFVATKKQAKEIVTECAQE
;
A
#
# COMPACT_ATOMS: atom_id res chain seq x y z
N MET A 1 21.64 7.54 16.30
CA MET A 1 20.41 8.34 16.20
C MET A 1 19.71 7.94 14.92
N SER A 2 18.82 6.95 14.98
CA SER A 2 18.02 6.55 13.82
C SER A 2 17.04 7.67 13.53
N GLU A 3 17.15 8.30 12.36
CA GLU A 3 16.21 9.31 11.92
C GLU A 3 14.79 8.75 12.02
N ASN A 4 13.93 9.47 12.74
CA ASN A 4 12.53 9.15 12.85
C ASN A 4 11.85 9.59 11.54
N THR A 5 12.15 8.91 10.44
CA THR A 5 11.60 9.21 9.12
C THR A 5 10.11 8.90 9.16
N ASN A 6 9.28 9.92 8.98
CA ASN A 6 7.84 9.80 9.00
C ASN A 6 7.39 8.75 7.96
N LEU A 7 6.44 7.86 8.29
CA LEU A 7 5.89 6.84 7.38
C LEU A 7 5.48 7.43 6.01
N GLN A 8 4.95 8.65 5.98
CA GLN A 8 4.60 9.36 4.75
C GLN A 8 5.83 9.62 3.87
N GLN A 9 6.97 9.97 4.46
CA GLN A 9 8.23 10.17 3.74
C GLN A 9 8.74 8.84 3.17
N GLN A 10 8.67 7.76 3.94
CA GLN A 10 9.06 6.43 3.47
C GLN A 10 8.20 5.97 2.28
N LEU A 11 6.88 6.20 2.32
CA LEU A 11 5.97 5.88 1.21
C LEU A 11 6.22 6.76 -0.02
N LEU A 12 6.63 8.02 0.19
CA LEU A 12 6.99 8.94 -0.89
C LEU A 12 8.26 8.45 -1.61
N GLU A 13 9.31 8.11 -0.86
CA GLU A 13 10.58 7.58 -1.37
C GLU A 13 10.40 6.24 -2.07
N ALA A 14 9.54 5.36 -1.53
CA ALA A 14 9.19 4.09 -2.14
C ALA A 14 8.32 4.23 -3.42
N GLY A 15 7.86 5.43 -3.76
CA GLY A 15 7.08 5.68 -4.98
C GLY A 15 5.63 5.20 -4.91
N VAL A 16 5.08 4.97 -3.72
CA VAL A 16 3.70 4.43 -3.53
C VAL A 16 2.62 5.40 -4.03
N HIS A 17 2.93 6.69 -4.10
CA HIS A 17 2.04 7.72 -4.60
C HIS A 17 1.75 7.63 -6.11
N PHE A 18 2.51 6.84 -6.88
CA PHE A 18 2.24 6.65 -8.30
C PHE A 18 1.05 5.71 -8.52
N GLY A 19 -0.09 6.31 -8.87
CA GLY A 19 -1.29 5.58 -9.25
C GLY A 19 -1.31 5.17 -10.73
N HIS A 20 -2.50 4.82 -11.20
CA HIS A 20 -2.70 4.41 -12.60
C HIS A 20 -2.83 5.60 -13.55
N LEU A 21 -2.69 5.33 -14.85
CA LEU A 21 -2.97 6.29 -15.91
C LEU A 21 -4.46 6.67 -15.93
N ARG A 22 -4.78 7.94 -16.22
CA ARG A 22 -6.16 8.45 -16.34
C ARG A 22 -7.03 7.65 -17.31
N LYS A 23 -6.45 7.04 -18.34
CA LYS A 23 -7.20 6.22 -19.31
C LYS A 23 -7.58 4.83 -18.76
N LYS A 24 -6.92 4.35 -17.71
CA LYS A 24 -7.06 3.01 -17.13
C LYS A 24 -7.23 3.10 -15.62
N TRP A 25 -8.21 3.89 -15.18
CA TRP A 25 -8.55 4.06 -13.76
C TRP A 25 -10.01 3.67 -13.50
N ASN A 26 -10.32 3.38 -12.23
CA ASN A 26 -11.68 3.14 -11.77
C ASN A 26 -12.22 4.42 -11.11
N PRO A 27 -13.38 4.98 -11.53
CA PRO A 27 -13.95 6.19 -10.93
C PRO A 27 -14.15 6.14 -9.41
N LYS A 28 -14.33 4.95 -8.84
CA LYS A 28 -14.43 4.75 -7.37
C LYS A 28 -13.13 5.13 -6.64
N MET A 29 -12.01 5.28 -7.34
CA MET A 29 -10.74 5.73 -6.77
C MET A 29 -10.67 7.25 -6.57
N LEU A 30 -11.65 8.02 -7.04
CA LEU A 30 -11.65 9.49 -6.94
C LEU A 30 -11.36 10.01 -5.52
N PRO A 31 -11.94 9.42 -4.44
CA PRO A 31 -11.65 9.88 -3.09
C PRO A 31 -10.20 9.69 -2.66
N TYR A 32 -9.41 8.82 -3.31
CA TYR A 32 -8.03 8.51 -2.94
C TYR A 32 -6.98 9.22 -3.83
N ILE A 33 -7.43 9.99 -4.82
CA ILE A 33 -6.55 10.70 -5.75
C ILE A 33 -6.31 12.11 -5.24
N PHE A 34 -5.04 12.48 -5.07
CA PHE A 34 -4.62 13.82 -4.71
C PHE A 34 -4.58 14.76 -5.92
N ALA A 35 -3.95 14.32 -7.01
CA ALA A 35 -3.78 15.13 -8.21
C ALA A 35 -3.58 14.26 -9.46
N GLU A 36 -3.56 14.89 -10.63
CA GLU A 36 -3.12 14.28 -11.89
C GLU A 36 -1.89 15.04 -12.41
N LYS A 37 -0.83 14.32 -12.79
CA LYS A 37 0.37 14.91 -13.39
C LYS A 37 0.77 14.10 -14.61
N LYS A 38 0.84 14.76 -15.78
CA LYS A 38 1.21 14.12 -17.06
C LYS A 38 0.37 12.87 -17.38
N GLY A 39 -0.93 12.88 -17.02
CA GLY A 39 -1.85 11.76 -17.26
C GLY A 39 -1.74 10.58 -16.29
N ILE A 40 -0.93 10.68 -15.24
CA ILE A 40 -0.84 9.71 -14.14
C ILE A 40 -1.56 10.27 -12.92
N HIS A 41 -2.41 9.47 -12.28
CA HIS A 41 -3.00 9.83 -10.99
C HIS A 41 -1.98 9.71 -9.87
N ILE A 42 -1.91 10.73 -9.03
CA ILE A 42 -1.12 10.74 -7.80
C ILE A 42 -2.06 10.41 -6.65
N ILE A 43 -1.73 9.36 -5.90
CA ILE A 43 -2.50 8.89 -4.75
C ILE A 43 -2.19 9.78 -3.53
N ASP A 44 -3.22 10.08 -2.75
CA ASP A 44 -3.07 10.76 -1.46
C ASP A 44 -2.39 9.83 -0.43
N LEU A 45 -1.17 10.18 -0.06
CA LEU A 45 -0.40 9.43 0.93
C LEU A 45 -0.97 9.52 2.34
N ASN A 46 -1.71 10.57 2.69
CA ASN A 46 -2.36 10.65 4.00
C ASN A 46 -3.43 9.57 4.14
N LYS A 47 -4.26 9.42 3.10
CA LYS A 47 -5.27 8.35 3.03
C LYS A 47 -4.65 6.97 2.99
N THR A 48 -3.50 6.84 2.35
CA THR A 48 -2.74 5.59 2.33
C THR A 48 -2.25 5.21 3.72
N VAL A 49 -1.75 6.18 4.50
CA VAL A 49 -1.28 5.97 5.88
C VAL A 49 -2.44 5.58 6.80
N GLU A 50 -3.58 6.26 6.69
CA GLU A 50 -4.80 5.92 7.44
C GLU A 50 -5.24 4.47 7.14
N GLY A 51 -5.39 4.13 5.86
CA GLY A 51 -5.80 2.78 5.45
C GLY A 51 -4.78 1.70 5.84
N LEU A 52 -3.49 1.99 5.76
CA LEU A 52 -2.43 1.06 6.18
C LEU A 52 -2.48 0.81 7.69
N THR A 53 -2.74 1.86 8.48
CA THR A 53 -2.86 1.76 9.94
C THR A 53 -4.07 0.91 10.34
N GLU A 54 -5.22 1.12 9.69
CA GLU A 54 -6.43 0.31 9.91
C GLU A 54 -6.21 -1.16 9.52
N ALA A 55 -5.64 -1.41 8.33
CA ALA A 55 -5.35 -2.75 7.86
C ALA A 55 -4.35 -3.47 8.79
N ALA A 56 -3.28 -2.80 9.22
CA ALA A 56 -2.31 -3.37 10.14
C ALA A 56 -2.94 -3.73 11.50
N ALA A 57 -3.85 -2.90 12.01
CA ALA A 57 -4.59 -3.19 13.23
C ALA A 57 -5.48 -4.42 13.08
N ALA A 58 -6.23 -4.53 11.98
CA ALA A 58 -7.07 -5.70 11.69
C ALA A 58 -6.24 -6.98 11.55
N MET A 59 -5.13 -6.92 10.79
CA MET A 59 -4.21 -8.04 10.61
C MET A 59 -3.63 -8.52 11.94
N LYS A 60 -3.26 -7.61 12.84
CA LYS A 60 -2.77 -7.94 14.19
C LYS A 60 -3.82 -8.69 15.01
N GLN A 61 -5.10 -8.34 14.90
CA GLN A 61 -6.17 -9.08 15.58
C GLN A 61 -6.39 -10.48 14.99
N ILE A 62 -6.35 -10.62 13.67
CA ILE A 62 -6.47 -11.91 12.99
C ILE A 62 -5.32 -12.84 13.41
N ALA A 63 -4.09 -12.34 13.39
CA ALA A 63 -2.91 -13.09 13.84
C ALA A 63 -3.03 -13.50 15.31
N LYS A 64 -3.46 -12.59 16.20
CA LYS A 64 -3.68 -12.89 17.63
C LYS A 64 -4.74 -13.98 17.85
N SER A 65 -5.75 -14.06 16.98
CA SER A 65 -6.78 -15.09 17.05
C SER A 65 -6.35 -16.48 16.54
N GLY A 66 -5.11 -16.63 16.05
CA GLY A 66 -4.58 -17.89 15.55
C GLY A 66 -5.18 -18.34 14.21
N LYS A 67 -5.85 -17.43 13.49
CA LYS A 67 -6.41 -17.72 12.16
C LYS A 67 -5.31 -17.73 11.11
N LYS A 68 -5.48 -18.56 10.08
CA LYS A 68 -4.57 -18.62 8.94
C LYS A 68 -4.71 -17.37 8.07
N ILE A 69 -3.59 -16.80 7.65
CA ILE A 69 -3.49 -15.68 6.71
C ILE A 69 -2.97 -16.23 5.39
N LEU A 70 -3.66 -15.94 4.28
CA LEU A 70 -3.24 -16.32 2.95
C LEU A 70 -2.75 -15.07 2.20
N PHE A 71 -1.46 -15.06 1.86
CA PHE A 71 -0.91 -14.04 0.98
C PHE A 71 -1.10 -14.45 -0.49
N VAL A 72 -1.59 -13.53 -1.33
CA VAL A 72 -1.87 -13.80 -2.74
C VAL A 72 -1.22 -12.72 -3.62
N ALA A 73 -0.38 -13.16 -4.56
CA ALA A 73 0.15 -12.30 -5.61
C ALA A 73 0.36 -13.08 -6.91
N THR A 74 -0.01 -12.46 -8.03
CA THR A 74 0.15 -13.05 -9.38
C THR A 74 1.18 -12.32 -10.24
N LYS A 75 1.72 -11.20 -9.75
CA LYS A 75 2.72 -10.39 -10.44
C LYS A 75 4.12 -10.95 -10.19
N LYS A 76 4.95 -11.02 -11.24
CA LYS A 76 6.33 -11.55 -11.15
C LYS A 76 7.17 -10.83 -10.09
N GLN A 77 7.10 -9.49 -10.04
CA GLN A 77 7.86 -8.68 -9.08
C GLN A 77 7.45 -8.88 -7.61
N ALA A 78 6.30 -9.49 -7.34
CA ALA A 78 5.82 -9.72 -5.98
C ALA A 78 6.06 -11.17 -5.51
N LYS A 79 6.53 -12.07 -6.38
CA LYS A 79 6.61 -13.50 -6.10
C LYS A 79 7.55 -13.83 -4.93
N GLU A 80 8.77 -13.32 -4.98
CA GLU A 80 9.80 -13.59 -3.96
C GLU A 80 9.40 -12.98 -2.62
N ILE A 81 9.07 -11.68 -2.61
CA ILE A 81 8.65 -10.94 -1.42
C ILE A 81 7.47 -11.63 -0.71
N VAL A 82 6.44 -12.03 -1.46
CA VAL A 82 5.26 -12.69 -0.86
C VAL A 82 5.58 -14.10 -0.35
N THR A 83 6.50 -14.81 -1.01
CA THR A 83 6.92 -16.15 -0.56
C THR A 83 7.69 -16.05 0.76
N GLU A 84 8.62 -15.11 0.85
CA GLU A 84 9.40 -14.83 2.07
C GLU A 84 8.48 -14.45 3.23
N CYS A 85 7.59 -13.46 3.03
CA CYS A 85 6.65 -13.02 4.07
C CYS A 85 5.64 -14.10 4.52
N ALA A 86 5.43 -15.15 3.74
CA ALA A 86 4.52 -16.26 4.11
C ALA A 86 5.23 -17.41 4.82
N GLN A 87 6.58 -17.45 4.77
CA GLN A 87 7.41 -18.46 5.42
C GLN A 87 7.90 -18.01 6.80
N GLU A 88 8.04 -16.71 7.00
CA GLU A 88 8.30 -16.06 8.30
C GLU A 88 7.09 -16.15 9.25
#